data_AF-A0A9D6USM2-F1
#
_entry.id   AF-A0A9D6USM2-F1
#
_cell.length_a   1.000
_cell.length_b   1.000
_cell.length_c   1.000
_cell.angle_alpha   90.00
_cell.angle_beta   90.00
_cell.angle_gamma   90.00
#
_symmetry.space_group_name_H-M   'P 1'
#
loop_
_entity.id
_entity.type
_entity.pdbx_description
1 polymer ?
#
loop_
_entity_poly.entity_id
_entity_poly.type
_entity_poly.pdbx_seq_one_letter_code
_entity_poly.pdbx_strand_id
1 'polypeptide(L)'
;MRHAKVTIIGAPLDLGQDRRGVDMGPSALRVAGLNRRLAALGYEVADAGNIPVEQAEALPAGPARARYLPHIAAACTRLGQDV
;
A
#
# COMPACT_ATOMS: atom_id res chain seq x y z
N MET A 1 -13.13 25.11 11.17
CA MET A 1 -12.45 24.72 9.90
C MET A 1 -13.29 23.63 9.26
N ARG A 2 -13.52 23.63 7.94
CA ARG A 2 -14.12 22.45 7.29
C ARG A 2 -13.03 21.39 7.22
N HIS A 3 -13.22 20.27 7.90
CA HIS A 3 -12.30 19.15 7.79
C HIS A 3 -12.54 18.45 6.45
N ALA A 4 -11.46 18.23 5.70
CA ALA A 4 -11.53 17.50 4.44
C ALA A 4 -11.74 16.00 4.69
N LYS A 5 -12.25 15.30 3.68
CA LYS A 5 -12.30 13.84 3.68
C LYS A 5 -10.91 13.27 3.40
N VAL A 6 -10.52 12.25 4.14
CA VAL A 6 -9.26 11.51 3.96
C VAL A 6 -9.59 10.06 3.63
N THR A 7 -9.12 9.59 2.48
CA THR A 7 -9.17 8.16 2.12
C THR A 7 -7.79 7.55 2.32
N ILE A 8 -7.73 6.45 3.07
CA ILE A 8 -6.51 5.68 3.30
C ILE A 8 -6.52 4.48 2.35
N ILE A 9 -5.46 4.33 1.57
CA ILE A 9 -5.22 3.20 0.68
C ILE A 9 -3.89 2.57 1.08
N GLY A 10 -3.86 1.25 1.27
CA GLY A 10 -2.63 0.52 1.53
C GLY A 10 -2.03 -0.04 0.24
N ALA A 11 -0.74 0.17 0.04
CA ALA A 11 0.04 -0.44 -1.05
C ALA A 11 1.11 -1.37 -0.46
N PRO A 12 0.77 -2.63 -0.11
CA PRO A 12 1.69 -3.57 0.52
C PRO A 12 2.67 -4.16 -0.50
N LEU A 13 3.62 -3.36 -0.99
CA LEU A 13 4.58 -3.73 -2.02
C LEU A 13 6.00 -3.80 -1.44
N ASP A 14 6.61 -4.99 -1.44
CA ASP A 14 8.01 -5.20 -1.04
C ASP A 14 8.91 -5.70 -2.18
N LEU A 15 8.40 -5.77 -3.41
CA LEU A 15 9.11 -6.25 -4.61
C LEU A 15 10.19 -5.29 -5.14
N GLY A 16 10.25 -4.05 -4.64
CA GLY A 16 11.20 -3.04 -5.10
C GLY A 16 12.61 -3.16 -4.51
N GLN A 17 12.82 -4.11 -3.60
CA GLN A 17 14.06 -4.24 -2.84
C GLN A 17 14.32 -5.69 -2.39
N ASP A 18 15.49 -5.96 -1.81
CA ASP A 18 15.86 -7.29 -1.32
C ASP A 18 15.35 -7.58 0.10
N ARG A 19 15.09 -6.57 0.94
CA ARG A 19 14.59 -6.81 2.31
C ARG A 19 13.07 -6.99 2.28
N ARG A 20 12.60 -7.95 3.06
CA ARG A 20 11.17 -8.22 3.24
C ARG A 20 10.58 -7.41 4.40
N GLY A 21 9.25 -7.37 4.47
CA GLY A 21 8.51 -6.88 5.62
C GLY A 21 7.96 -5.46 5.49
N VAL A 22 8.29 -4.73 4.42
CA VAL A 22 7.67 -3.42 4.15
C VAL A 22 6.23 -3.54 3.67
N ASP A 23 5.86 -4.71 3.14
CA ASP A 23 4.48 -5.11 2.81
C ASP A 23 3.56 -5.09 4.05
N MET A 24 4.09 -5.33 5.24
CA MET A 24 3.35 -5.24 6.51
C MET A 24 3.04 -3.81 6.95
N GLY A 25 3.70 -2.80 6.36
CA GLY A 25 3.60 -1.39 6.75
C GLY A 25 2.16 -0.86 6.85
N PRO A 26 1.31 -1.01 5.80
CA PRO A 26 -0.08 -0.59 5.85
C PRO A 26 -0.87 -1.20 7.01
N SER A 27 -0.72 -2.50 7.26
CA SER A 27 -1.38 -3.19 8.37
C SER A 27 -0.86 -2.71 9.72
N ALA A 28 0.46 -2.52 9.86
CA ALA A 28 1.08 -2.03 11.09
C ALA A 28 0.58 -0.61 11.46
N LEU A 29 0.46 0.29 10.48
CA LEU A 29 -0.08 1.63 10.70
C LEU A 29 -1.56 1.62 11.13
N ARG A 30 -2.36 0.71 10.55
CA ARG A 30 -3.75 0.51 10.98
C ARG A 30 -3.83 0.01 12.41
N VAL A 31 -3.02 -0.99 12.77
CA VAL A 31 -2.92 -1.51 14.14
C VAL A 31 -2.47 -0.42 15.13
N ALA A 32 -1.55 0.46 14.72
CA ALA A 32 -1.11 1.61 15.53
C ALA A 32 -2.18 2.71 15.70
N GLY A 33 -3.34 2.54 15.06
CA GLY A 33 -4.52 3.39 15.23
C GLY A 33 -4.56 4.60 14.30
N LEU A 34 -3.95 4.54 13.11
CA LEU A 34 -3.95 5.63 12.13
C LEU A 34 -5.34 6.22 11.91
N ASN A 35 -6.33 5.38 11.59
CA ASN A 35 -7.70 5.80 11.28
C ASN A 35 -8.33 6.53 12.47
N ARG A 36 -8.19 5.97 13.68
CA ARG A 36 -8.70 6.56 14.92
C ARG A 36 -8.07 7.93 15.19
N ARG A 37 -6.75 8.05 14.99
CA ARG A 37 -6.01 9.30 15.24
C ARG A 37 -6.42 10.39 14.25
N LEU A 38 -6.61 10.06 12.97
CA LEU A 38 -7.12 11.00 11.96
C LEU A 38 -8.56 11.44 12.27
N ALA A 39 -9.43 10.52 12.66
CA ALA A 39 -10.80 10.86 13.07
C ALA A 39 -10.82 11.77 14.31
N ALA A 40 -9.94 11.53 15.29
CA ALA A 40 -9.80 12.38 16.49
C ALA A 40 -9.31 13.81 16.17
N LEU A 41 -8.64 14.02 15.03
CA LEU A 41 -8.28 15.33 14.51
C LEU A 41 -9.42 16.02 13.74
N GLY A 42 -10.59 15.38 13.62
CA GLY A 42 -11.79 15.92 13.00
C GLY A 42 -12.00 15.56 11.53
N TYR A 43 -11.14 14.74 10.91
CA TYR A 43 -11.29 14.32 9.51
C TYR A 43 -12.41 13.28 9.33
N GLU A 44 -13.14 13.33 8.22
CA GLU A 44 -13.95 12.19 7.74
C GLU A 44 -12.99 11.16 7.13
N VAL A 45 -12.85 10.01 7.78
CA VAL A 45 -11.89 8.98 7.36
C VAL A 45 -12.61 7.83 6.66
N ALA A 46 -12.19 7.53 5.43
CA ALA A 46 -12.53 6.30 4.72
C ALA A 46 -11.28 5.42 4.61
N ASP A 47 -11.43 4.11 4.78
CA ASP A 47 -10.36 3.15 4.54
C ASP A 47 -10.76 2.26 3.37
N ALA A 48 -10.02 2.35 2.28
CA ALA A 48 -10.26 1.59 1.05
C ALA A 48 -9.59 0.20 1.09
N GLY A 49 -8.92 -0.15 2.19
CA GLY A 49 -8.19 -1.40 2.32
C GLY A 49 -6.84 -1.38 1.61
N ASN A 50 -6.40 -2.55 1.16
CA ASN A 50 -5.14 -2.71 0.43
C ASN A 50 -5.43 -2.98 -1.04
N ILE A 51 -4.63 -2.38 -1.93
CA ILE A 51 -4.61 -2.82 -3.33
C ILE A 51 -4.09 -4.26 -3.38
N PRO A 52 -4.55 -5.08 -4.33
CA PRO A 52 -4.00 -6.41 -4.52
C PRO A 52 -2.58 -6.31 -5.07
N VAL A 53 -1.63 -6.95 -4.39
CA VAL A 53 -0.22 -7.05 -4.78
C VAL A 53 0.18 -8.53 -4.75
N GLU A 54 0.92 -8.95 -5.76
CA GLU A 54 1.45 -10.31 -5.85
C GLU A 54 2.65 -10.48 -4.92
N GLN A 55 2.74 -11.64 -4.28
CA GLN A 55 3.82 -11.97 -3.34
C GLN A 55 5.04 -12.51 -4.10
N ALA A 56 6.24 -12.12 -3.67
CA ALA A 56 7.49 -12.48 -4.34
C ALA A 56 7.66 -13.99 -4.52
N GLU A 57 7.19 -14.79 -3.56
CA GLU A 57 7.26 -16.26 -3.54
C GLU A 57 6.46 -16.92 -4.67
N ALA A 58 5.43 -16.25 -5.16
CA ALA A 58 4.58 -16.74 -6.23
C ALA A 58 5.13 -16.36 -7.62
N LEU A 59 6.24 -15.62 -7.68
CA LEU A 59 6.71 -14.98 -8.91
C LEU A 59 8.06 -15.54 -9.38
N PRO A 60 8.20 -15.83 -10.68
CA PRO A 60 9.51 -16.12 -11.25
C PRO A 60 10.38 -14.86 -11.15
N ALA A 61 11.64 -15.04 -10.77
CA ALA A 61 12.59 -13.94 -10.79
C ALA A 61 12.83 -13.47 -12.24
N GLY A 62 12.56 -12.20 -12.52
CA GLY A 62 12.87 -11.54 -13.77
C GLY A 62 14.34 -11.10 -13.87
N PRO A 63 14.67 -10.19 -14.80
CA PRO A 63 16.04 -9.73 -15.03
C PRO A 63 16.70 -9.16 -13.76
N ALA A 64 18.00 -9.38 -13.57
CA ALA A 64 18.71 -8.96 -12.35
C ALA A 64 18.58 -7.46 -12.02
N ARG A 65 18.48 -6.61 -13.06
CA ARG A 65 18.30 -5.14 -12.93
C ARG A 65 16.83 -4.68 -12.84
N ALA A 66 15.88 -5.62 -12.84
CA ALA A 66 14.44 -5.35 -12.94
C ALA A 66 13.61 -6.58 -12.51
N ARG A 67 13.95 -7.17 -11.35
CA ARG A 67 13.53 -8.53 -10.96
C ARG A 67 12.01 -8.76 -11.00
N TYR A 68 11.21 -7.75 -10.66
CA TYR A 68 9.76 -7.85 -10.61
C TYR A 68 9.06 -6.71 -11.36
N LEU A 69 9.70 -6.15 -12.39
CA LEU A 69 9.21 -4.96 -13.10
C LEU A 69 7.74 -5.06 -13.55
N PRO A 70 7.26 -6.16 -14.17
CA PRO A 70 5.85 -6.26 -14.57
C PRO A 70 4.89 -6.15 -13.38
N HIS A 71 5.24 -6.77 -12.25
CA HIS A 71 4.41 -6.83 -11.05
C HIS A 71 4.40 -5.48 -10.31
N ILE A 72 5.55 -4.82 -10.23
CA ILE A 72 5.66 -3.44 -9.70
C ILE A 72 4.83 -2.49 -10.56
N ALA A 73 4.99 -2.54 -11.89
CA ALA A 73 4.23 -1.69 -12.80
C ALA A 73 2.71 -1.93 -12.70
N ALA A 74 2.29 -3.19 -12.57
CA ALA A 74 0.89 -3.54 -12.35
C ALA A 74 0.35 -2.98 -11.03
N ALA A 75 1.10 -3.11 -9.93
CA ALA A 75 0.71 -2.54 -8.63
C ALA A 75 0.59 -1.01 -8.69
N CYS A 76 1.55 -0.32 -9.30
CA CYS A 76 1.49 1.14 -9.48
C CYS A 76 0.31 1.57 -10.37
N THR A 77 0.02 0.82 -11.44
CA THR A 77 -1.11 1.10 -12.33
C THR A 77 -2.44 0.95 -11.59
N ARG A 78 -2.62 -0.13 -10.81
CA ARG A 78 -3.82 -0.31 -9.97
C ARG A 78 -3.96 0.80 -8.96
N LEU A 79 -2.88 1.13 -8.25
CA LEU A 79 -2.88 2.23 -7.29
C LEU A 79 -3.35 3.52 -7.96
N GLY A 80 -2.85 3.84 -9.15
CA GLY A 80 -3.24 5.01 -9.92
C GLY A 80 -4.70 5.04 -10.40
N GLN A 81 -5.41 3.91 -10.37
CA GLN A 81 -6.85 3.83 -10.68
C GLN A 81 -7.73 4.03 -9.43
N ASP A 82 -7.17 3.80 -8.24
CA ASP A 82 -7.85 3.89 -6.95
C ASP A 82 -7.74 5.30 -6.31
N VAL A 83 -7.02 6.24 -6.95
CA VAL A 83 -6.83 7.64 -6.49
C VAL A 83 -7.60 8.65 -7.33
#